data_AF-A0A2V7NW62-F1
#
_entry.id   AF-A0A2V7NW62-F1
#
_cell.length_a   1.000
_cell.length_b   1.000
_cell.length_c   1.000
_cell.angle_alpha   90.00
_cell.angle_beta   90.00
_cell.angle_gamma   90.00
#
_symmetry.space_group_name_H-M   'P 1'
#
loop_
_entity.id
_entity.type
_entity.pdbx_description
1 polymer ?
#
loop_
_entity_poly.entity_id
_entity_poly.type
_entity_poly.pdbx_seq_one_letter_code
_entity_poly.pdbx_strand_id
1 'polypeptide(L)'
;MTRQQVLAWLNERRPAPPPGLRAHLEAAVVDAPDPLPEHLARLGSDLLARVARHPAGGREVALDLLAADAFVTYAFEAQAEAAVTGLAGLAAQVAAEDAAAS
;
A
#
# COMPACT_ATOMS: atom_id res chain seq x y z
N MET A 1 13.06 4.26 2.87
CA MET A 1 12.33 5.40 2.30
C MET A 1 11.82 6.36 3.38
N THR A 2 11.94 7.67 3.17
CA THR A 2 11.26 8.65 4.02
C THR A 2 9.81 8.85 3.58
N ARG A 3 8.95 9.27 4.50
CA ARG A 3 7.55 9.64 4.24
C ARG A 3 7.47 10.64 3.10
N GLN A 4 8.34 11.64 3.07
CA GLN A 4 8.36 12.65 2.01
C GLN A 4 8.66 12.04 0.63
N GLN A 5 9.59 11.08 0.54
CA GLN A 5 9.91 10.40 -0.72
C GLN A 5 8.73 9.57 -1.24
N VAL A 6 8.06 8.84 -0.35
CA VAL A 6 6.86 8.06 -0.71
C VAL A 6 5.73 8.97 -1.16
N LEU A 7 5.47 10.06 -0.45
CA LEU A 7 4.45 11.04 -0.82
C LEU A 7 4.73 11.71 -2.16
N ALA A 8 6.00 12.03 -2.45
CA ALA A 8 6.40 12.56 -3.76
C ALA A 8 6.06 11.57 -4.88
N TRP A 9 6.42 10.30 -4.73
CA TRP A 9 6.12 9.26 -5.72
C TRP A 9 4.61 9.05 -5.90
N LEU A 10 3.83 9.07 -4.80
CA LEU A 10 2.36 8.97 -4.86
C LEU A 10 1.70 10.17 -5.58
N ASN A 11 2.33 11.35 -5.57
CA ASN A 11 1.82 12.54 -6.26
C ASN A 11 2.02 12.48 -7.78
N GLU A 12 2.94 11.64 -8.24
CA GLU A 12 3.21 11.41 -9.66
C GLU A 12 2.20 10.44 -10.30
N ARG A 13 1.45 9.65 -9.49
CA ARG A 13 0.49 8.66 -9.99
C ARG A 13 -0.58 9.27 -10.89
N ARG A 14 -0.89 8.59 -12.00
CA ARG A 14 -1.93 8.97 -12.97
C ARG A 14 -2.80 7.76 -13.34
N PRO A 15 -4.15 7.88 -13.30
CA PRO A 15 -4.92 9.04 -12.84
C PRO A 15 -4.66 9.35 -11.36
N ALA A 16 -4.84 10.61 -10.95
CA ALA A 16 -4.68 10.96 -9.55
C ALA A 16 -5.79 10.27 -8.72
N PRO A 17 -5.48 9.62 -7.58
CA PRO A 17 -6.49 9.07 -6.69
C PRO A 17 -7.45 10.17 -6.20
N PRO A 18 -8.75 9.83 -6.02
CA PRO A 18 -9.74 10.76 -5.49
C PRO A 18 -9.31 11.35 -4.13
N PRO A 19 -9.71 12.61 -3.79
CA PRO A 19 -9.23 13.29 -2.59
C PRO A 19 -9.44 12.52 -1.27
N GLY A 20 -10.56 11.80 -1.15
CA GLY A 20 -10.84 10.96 0.01
C GLY A 20 -9.82 9.84 0.16
N LEU A 21 -9.56 9.09 -0.92
CA LEU A 21 -8.53 8.04 -0.92
C LEU A 21 -7.13 8.62 -0.69
N ARG A 22 -6.82 9.77 -1.31
CA ARG A 22 -5.54 10.48 -1.13
C ARG A 22 -5.25 10.75 0.36
N ALA A 23 -6.22 11.25 1.12
CA ALA A 23 -6.03 11.54 2.54
C ALA A 23 -5.70 10.27 3.36
N HIS A 24 -6.34 9.13 3.05
CA HIS A 24 -6.05 7.86 3.73
C HIS A 24 -4.66 7.32 3.36
N LEU A 25 -4.25 7.41 2.10
CA LEU A 25 -2.90 7.07 1.67
C LEU A 25 -1.86 7.92 2.43
N GLU A 26 -2.02 9.24 2.45
CA GLU A 26 -1.12 10.16 3.14
C GLU A 26 -1.05 9.90 4.65
N ALA A 27 -2.16 9.55 5.28
CA ALA A 27 -2.20 9.23 6.71
C ALA A 27 -1.42 7.95 7.03
N ALA A 28 -1.44 6.96 6.14
CA ALA A 28 -0.81 5.66 6.36
C ALA A 28 0.72 5.66 6.16
N VAL A 29 1.28 6.55 5.34
CA VAL A 29 2.72 6.56 5.05
C VAL A 29 3.55 6.90 6.28
N VAL A 30 4.52 6.07 6.61
CA VAL A 30 5.49 6.29 7.69
C VAL A 30 6.91 6.14 7.17
N ASP A 31 7.90 6.68 7.90
CA ASP A 31 9.30 6.41 7.58
C ASP A 31 9.61 4.92 7.76
N ALA A 32 10.40 4.36 6.85
CA ALA A 32 10.82 2.97 6.92
C ALA A 32 12.17 2.76 6.24
N PRO A 33 12.96 1.73 6.62
CA PRO A 33 14.23 1.44 5.97
C PRO A 33 14.08 0.80 4.59
N ASP A 34 12.91 0.25 4.27
CA ASP A 34 12.71 -0.60 3.09
C ASP A 34 12.76 0.18 1.77
N PRO A 35 13.04 -0.52 0.64
CA PRO A 35 12.83 0.02 -0.69
C PRO A 35 11.33 0.25 -0.94
N LEU A 36 11.02 1.07 -1.96
CA LEU A 36 9.67 1.56 -2.19
C LEU A 36 8.64 0.44 -2.43
N PRO A 37 8.87 -0.58 -3.28
CA PRO A 37 7.90 -1.65 -3.52
C PRO A 37 7.52 -2.40 -2.24
N GLU A 38 8.51 -2.83 -1.47
CA GLU A 38 8.31 -3.60 -0.23
C GLU A 38 7.65 -2.73 0.84
N HIS A 39 8.02 -1.45 0.91
CA HIS A 39 7.38 -0.51 1.83
C HIS A 39 5.89 -0.34 1.52
N LEU A 40 5.53 -0.14 0.25
CA LEU A 40 4.13 0.01 -0.18
C LEU A 40 3.34 -1.29 0.07
N ALA A 41 3.92 -2.45 -0.22
CA ALA A 41 3.29 -3.75 0.05
C ALA A 41 2.94 -3.89 1.54
N ARG A 42 3.91 -3.61 2.43
CA ARG A 42 3.69 -3.68 3.88
C ARG A 42 2.61 -2.71 4.35
N LEU A 43 2.59 -1.47 3.85
CA LEU A 43 1.52 -0.51 4.18
C LEU A 43 0.14 -1.06 3.80
N GLY A 44 0.02 -1.72 2.65
CA GLY A 44 -1.20 -2.40 2.22
C GLY A 44 -1.63 -3.50 3.20
N SER A 45 -0.70 -4.40 3.53
CA SER A 45 -0.93 -5.51 4.48
C SER A 45 -1.32 -5.01 5.88
N ASP A 46 -0.65 -3.98 6.40
CA ASP A 46 -0.95 -3.40 7.71
C ASP A 46 -2.36 -2.78 7.76
N LEU A 47 -2.78 -2.09 6.69
CA LEU A 47 -4.12 -1.55 6.56
C LEU A 47 -5.18 -2.65 6.49
N LEU A 48 -4.93 -3.69 5.68
CA LEU A 48 -5.84 -4.83 5.55
C LEU A 48 -6.03 -5.54 6.89
N ALA A 49 -4.94 -5.78 7.63
CA ALA A 49 -4.98 -6.36 8.97
C ALA A 49 -5.74 -5.48 9.98
N ARG A 50 -5.70 -4.14 9.82
CA ARG A 50 -6.50 -3.22 10.65
C ARG A 50 -7.99 -3.31 10.32
N VAL A 51 -8.34 -3.37 9.04
CA VAL A 51 -9.72 -3.53 8.56
C VAL A 51 -10.31 -4.86 9.05
N ALA A 52 -9.57 -5.96 8.94
CA ALA A 52 -10.01 -7.28 9.40
C ALA A 52 -10.31 -7.34 10.90
N ARG A 53 -9.57 -6.56 11.72
CA ARG A 53 -9.78 -6.45 13.17
C ARG A 53 -10.99 -5.61 13.58
N HIS A 54 -11.58 -4.82 12.67
CA HIS A 54 -12.71 -3.94 12.96
C HIS A 54 -13.87 -4.18 11.99
N PRO A 55 -14.61 -5.29 12.12
CA PRO A 55 -15.67 -5.68 11.18
C PRO A 55 -16.94 -4.82 11.28
N ALA A 56 -17.02 -3.92 12.27
CA ALA A 56 -18.07 -2.90 12.34
C ALA A 56 -17.86 -1.90 11.19
N GLY A 57 -18.43 -2.24 10.03
CA GLY A 57 -18.24 -1.51 8.79
C GLY A 57 -18.67 -0.04 8.83
N GLY A 58 -18.31 0.67 7.78
CA GLY A 58 -18.59 2.09 7.63
C GLY A 58 -17.80 2.66 6.47
N ARG A 59 -18.06 3.92 6.13
CA ARG A 59 -17.36 4.59 5.02
C ARG A 59 -15.85 4.68 5.24
N GLU A 60 -15.42 4.88 6.48
CA GLU A 60 -14.00 4.96 6.83
C GLU A 60 -13.30 3.61 6.66
N VAL A 61 -13.93 2.50 7.07
CA VAL A 61 -13.43 1.14 6.84
C VAL A 61 -13.33 0.83 5.35
N ALA A 62 -14.29 1.28 4.54
CA ALA A 62 -14.23 1.11 3.08
C ALA A 62 -13.08 1.91 2.45
N LEU A 63 -12.79 3.12 2.94
CA LEU A 63 -11.66 3.91 2.47
C LEU A 63 -10.31 3.30 2.89
N ASP A 64 -10.23 2.72 4.08
CA ASP A 64 -9.03 1.99 4.53
C ASP A 64 -8.80 0.72 3.68
N LEU A 65 -9.86 0.01 3.31
CA LEU A 65 -9.76 -1.14 2.40
C LEU A 65 -9.31 -0.72 1.00
N LEU A 66 -9.86 0.38 0.46
CA LEU A 66 -9.42 0.94 -0.82
C LEU A 66 -7.97 1.43 -0.76
N ALA A 67 -7.53 1.98 0.37
CA ALA A 67 -6.14 2.37 0.58
C ALA A 67 -5.22 1.14 0.60
N ALA A 68 -5.63 0.05 1.26
CA ALA A 68 -4.89 -1.20 1.27
C ALA A 68 -4.68 -1.75 -0.15
N ASP A 69 -5.77 -1.84 -0.94
CA ASP A 69 -5.74 -2.27 -2.34
C ASP A 69 -4.84 -1.38 -3.20
N ALA A 70 -4.95 -0.06 -3.04
CA ALA A 70 -4.13 0.90 -3.77
C ALA A 70 -2.63 0.74 -3.44
N PHE A 71 -2.28 0.52 -2.16
CA PHE A 71 -0.89 0.30 -1.76
C PHE A 71 -0.29 -0.97 -2.37
N VAL A 72 -1.05 -2.08 -2.42
CA VAL A 72 -0.61 -3.31 -3.08
C VAL A 72 -0.42 -3.08 -4.58
N THR A 73 -1.37 -2.39 -5.22
CA THR A 73 -1.26 -2.02 -6.65
C THR A 73 -0.01 -1.18 -6.90
N TYR A 74 0.22 -0.16 -6.08
CA TYR A 74 1.39 0.72 -6.20
C TYR A 74 2.71 0.03 -5.90
N ALA A 75 2.72 -0.98 -5.02
CA ALA A 75 3.90 -1.81 -4.80
C ALA A 75 4.31 -2.53 -6.10
N PHE A 76 3.34 -3.10 -6.82
CA PHE A 76 3.60 -3.74 -8.11
C PHE A 76 4.01 -2.74 -9.19
N GLU A 77 3.39 -1.55 -9.24
CA GLU A 77 3.83 -0.49 -10.17
C GLU A 77 5.28 -0.07 -9.88
N ALA A 78 5.62 0.20 -8.62
CA ALA A 78 6.98 0.56 -8.22
C ALA A 78 8.00 -0.55 -8.55
N GLN A 79 7.61 -1.82 -8.35
CA GLN A 79 8.45 -2.95 -8.73
C GLN A 79 8.62 -3.06 -10.25
N ALA A 80 7.57 -2.85 -11.03
CA ALA A 80 7.65 -2.87 -12.48
C ALA A 80 8.52 -1.72 -13.02
N GLU A 81 8.41 -0.53 -12.43
CA GLU A 81 9.26 0.63 -12.72
C GLU A 81 10.74 0.37 -12.37
N ALA A 82 11.00 -0.31 -11.25
CA ALA A 82 12.37 -0.62 -10.81
C ALA A 82 12.99 -1.80 -11.60
N ALA A 83 12.30 -2.94 -11.65
CA ALA A 83 12.70 -4.14 -12.37
C ALA A 83 11.56 -5.17 -12.46
N VAL A 84 11.07 -5.44 -13.68
CA VAL A 84 9.99 -6.42 -13.95
C VAL A 84 10.31 -7.83 -13.42
N THR A 85 11.58 -8.24 -13.40
CA THR A 85 12.02 -9.56 -12.89
C THR A 85 11.72 -9.78 -11.41
N GLY A 86 11.53 -8.71 -10.62
CA GLY A 86 11.21 -8.80 -9.20
C GLY A 86 9.72 -9.03 -8.88
N LEU A 87 8.82 -8.92 -9.86
CA LEU A 87 7.37 -9.01 -9.64
C LEU A 87 6.93 -10.32 -8.98
N ALA A 88 7.52 -11.45 -9.39
CA ALA A 88 7.17 -12.75 -8.81
C ALA A 88 7.60 -12.86 -7.33
N GLY A 89 8.75 -12.28 -6.97
CA GLY A 89 9.22 -12.25 -5.59
C GLY A 89 8.32 -11.38 -4.70
N LEU A 90 7.95 -10.19 -5.20
CA LEU A 90 7.03 -9.31 -4.50
C LEU A 90 5.64 -9.95 -4.31
N ALA A 91 5.11 -10.63 -5.33
CA ALA A 91 3.83 -11.34 -5.23
C ALA A 91 3.86 -12.44 -4.16
N ALA A 92 4.96 -13.21 -4.08
CA ALA A 92 5.13 -14.22 -3.04
C ALA A 92 5.18 -13.61 -1.64
N GLN A 93 5.81 -12.45 -1.48
CA GLN A 93 5.85 -11.72 -0.21
C GLN A 93 4.44 -11.26 0.21
N VAL A 94 3.70 -10.59 -0.68
CA VAL A 94 2.34 -10.12 -0.40
C VAL A 94 1.42 -11.28 0.00
N ALA A 95 1.50 -12.42 -0.70
CA ALA A 95 0.73 -13.61 -0.36
C ALA A 95 1.13 -14.21 1.00
N ALA A 96 2.41 -14.18 1.37
CA ALA A 96 2.87 -14.64 2.67
C ALA A 96 2.42 -13.72 3.83
N GLU A 97 2.38 -12.40 3.59
CA GLU A 97 1.89 -11.43 4.58
C GLU A 97 0.38 -11.60 4.85
N ASP A 98 -0.42 -11.84 3.81
CA ASP A 98 -1.85 -12.15 3.94
C ASP A 98 -2.10 -13.46 4.71
N ALA A 99 -1.32 -14.50 4.39
CA ALA A 99 -1.38 -15.78 5.10
C ALA A 99 -0.99 -15.67 6.59
N ALA A 100 -0.11 -14.74 6.95
CA ALA A 100 0.28 -14.48 8.34
C ALA A 100 -0.76 -13.64 9.10
N ALA A 101 -1.61 -12.90 8.39
CA ALA A 101 -2.65 -12.04 8.96
C ALA A 101 -4.01 -12.75 9.14
N SER A 102 -4.20 -13.92 8.52
CA SER A 102 -5.41 -14.77 8.56
C SER A 102 -5.39 -15.78 9.71
#